data_AF-A0A7X3L1X9-F1
#
_entry.id   AF-A0A7X3L1X9-F1
#
_cell.length_a   1.000
_cell.length_b   1.000
_cell.length_c   1.000
_cell.angle_alpha   90.00
_cell.angle_beta   90.00
_cell.angle_gamma   90.00
#
_symmetry.space_group_name_H-M   'P 1'
#
loop_
_entity.id
_entity.type
_entity.pdbx_description
1 polymer ?
#
loop_
_entity_poly.entity_id
_entity_poly.type
_entity_poly.pdbx_seq_one_letter_code
_entity_poly.pdbx_strand_id
1 'polypeptide(L)' 'MYLLDLADNRRRALVSELIGKPVLIIVERDQACEVGSMFCLDIREDHTSFRINLDSIARSGIRVHPGVLQLGRRTTKAR' A
#
# COMPACT_ATOMS: atom_id res chain seq x y z
N MET A 1 -6.21 -5.33 -4.71
CA MET A 1 -5.57 -6.56 -4.23
C MET A 1 -4.93 -6.28 -2.88
N TYR A 2 -5.30 -7.07 -1.88
CA TYR A 2 -4.74 -7.00 -0.53
C TYR A 2 -3.79 -8.17 -0.36
N LEU A 3 -2.54 -7.91 0.01
CA LEU A 3 -1.51 -8.92 0.16
C LEU A 3 -1.13 -9.07 1.63
N LEU A 4 -1.22 -10.31 2.10
CA LEU A 4 -0.85 -10.73 3.45
C LEU A 4 0.40 -11.60 3.37
N ASP A 5 1.40 -11.29 4.19
CA ASP A 5 2.51 -12.18 4.56
C ASP A 5 3.08 -13.03 3.40
N LEU A 6 3.51 -12.35 2.33
CA LEU A 6 4.15 -12.96 1.16
C LEU A 6 5.65 -12.72 1.21
N ALA A 7 6.44 -13.76 0.98
CA ALA A 7 7.87 -13.63 0.75
C ALA A 7 8.15 -12.64 -0.40
N ASP A 8 9.19 -11.81 -0.25
CA ASP A 8 9.45 -10.67 -1.14
C ASP A 8 9.60 -11.06 -2.61
N ASN A 9 10.25 -12.19 -2.89
CA ASN A 9 10.39 -12.72 -4.25
C ASN A 9 9.03 -13.03 -4.89
N ARG A 10 8.12 -13.66 -4.14
CA ARG A 10 6.78 -14.00 -4.63
C ARG A 10 5.94 -12.75 -4.82
N ARG A 11 6.04 -11.78 -3.90
CA ARG A 11 5.37 -10.48 -4.01
C ARG A 11 5.82 -9.72 -5.25
N ARG A 12 7.13 -9.61 -5.49
CA ARG A 12 7.68 -8.94 -6.69
C ARG A 12 7.22 -9.59 -7.99
N ALA A 13 7.22 -10.92 -8.06
CA ALA A 13 6.73 -11.65 -9.22
C ALA A 13 5.24 -11.34 -9.49
N LEU A 14 4.40 -11.39 -8.46
CA LEU A 14 2.98 -11.09 -8.56
C LEU A 14 2.72 -9.64 -9.00
N VAL A 15 3.42 -8.68 -8.40
CA VAL A 15 3.31 -7.25 -8.78
C VAL A 15 3.68 -7.07 -10.25
N SER A 16 4.75 -7.72 -10.73
CA SER A 16 5.21 -7.59 -12.12
C SER A 16 4.11 -7.95 -13.13
N GLU A 17 3.31 -8.98 -12.83
CA GLU A 17 2.16 -9.39 -13.64
C GLU A 17 0.98 -8.40 -13.63
N LEU A 18 1.00 -7.44 -12.72
CA LEU A 18 -0.04 -6.43 -12.51
C LEU A 18 0.35 -5.05 -13.04
N ILE A 19 1.59 -4.85 -13.48
CA ILE A 19 2.03 -3.58 -14.08
C ILE A 19 1.15 -3.25 -15.30
N GLY A 20 0.70 -2.00 -15.38
CA GLY A 20 -0.18 -1.51 -16.45
C GLY A 20 -1.65 -1.96 -16.34
N LYS A 21 -2.01 -2.81 -15.37
CA LYS A 21 -3.40 -3.17 -15.08
C LYS A 21 -3.93 -2.24 -13.98
N PRO A 22 -5.19 -1.76 -14.08
CA PRO A 22 -5.78 -0.82 -13.12
C PRO A 22 -6.13 -1.51 -11.78
N VAL A 23 -5.11 -1.88 -11.00
CA VAL A 23 -5.25 -2.64 -9.75
C VAL A 23 -4.58 -1.90 -8.61
N LEU A 24 -5.34 -1.54 -7.58
CA LEU A 24 -4.80 -1.02 -6.32
C LEU A 24 -4.13 -2.14 -5.53
N ILE A 25 -2.88 -1.97 -5.07
CA ILE A 25 -2.15 -2.96 -4.27
C ILE A 25 -1.91 -2.42 -2.85
N ILE A 26 -2.47 -3.10 -1.85
CA ILE A 26 -2.31 -2.79 -0.43
C ILE A 26 -1.61 -3.97 0.24
N VAL A 27 -0.63 -3.68 1.08
CA VAL A 27 0.13 -4.70 1.83
C VAL A 27 0.07 -4.42 3.33
N GLU A 28 0.01 -5.48 4.13
CA GLU A 28 0.16 -5.42 5.58
C GLU A 28 1.56 -5.92 5.95
N ARG A 29 2.26 -5.25 6.88
CA ARG A 29 3.59 -5.67 7.39
C ARG A 29 4.70 -5.77 6.33
N ASP A 30 4.84 -4.77 5.45
CA ASP A 30 6.04 -4.61 4.60
C ASP A 30 6.98 -3.57 5.23
N GLN A 31 8.05 -4.04 5.89
CA GLN A 31 9.01 -3.18 6.62
C GLN A 31 9.72 -2.20 5.69
N ALA A 32 9.97 -2.58 4.44
CA ALA A 32 10.69 -1.78 3.47
C ALA A 32 9.76 -1.00 2.51
N CYS A 33 8.46 -1.35 2.44
CA CYS A 33 7.46 -0.75 1.55
C CYS A 33 8.02 -0.60 0.11
N GLU A 34 8.60 -1.69 -0.38
CA GLU A 34 9.40 -1.69 -1.59
C GLU A 34 8.54 -1.59 -2.86
N VAL A 35 9.23 -1.41 -3.99
CA VAL A 35 8.68 -1.37 -5.35
C VAL A 35 7.58 -2.41 -5.54
N GLY A 36 6.39 -1.95 -5.94
CA GLY A 36 5.24 -2.79 -6.25
C GLY A 36 4.06 -2.70 -5.30
N SER A 37 4.29 -2.32 -4.05
CA SER A 37 3.24 -2.03 -3.08
C SER A 37 2.82 -0.55 -3.21
N MET A 38 1.53 -0.23 -3.35
CA MET A 38 1.10 1.18 -3.41
C MET A 38 0.89 1.77 -2.03
N PHE A 39 0.19 1.03 -1.16
CA PHE A 39 -0.07 1.38 0.23
C PHE A 39 0.44 0.28 1.14
N CYS A 40 1.29 0.64 2.10
CA CYS A 40 1.82 -0.29 3.10
C CYS A 40 1.27 0.11 4.46
N LEU A 41 0.40 -0.73 5.01
CA LEU A 41 -0.27 -0.47 6.29
C LEU A 41 0.66 -0.78 7.46
N ASP A 42 0.68 0.13 8.43
CA ASP A 42 1.15 -0.08 9.80
C ASP A 42 -0.08 -0.06 10.71
N ILE A 43 -0.57 -1.26 11.03
CA ILE A 43 -1.78 -1.47 11.82
C ILE A 43 -1.34 -1.67 13.27
N ARG A 44 -1.80 -0.77 14.15
CA ARG A 44 -1.65 -0.84 15.60
C ARG A 44 -3.02 -0.91 16.25
N GLU A 45 -3.07 -1.27 17.54
CA GLU A 45 -4.34 -1.47 18.26
C GLU A 45 -5.26 -0.25 18.23
N ASP A 46 -4.69 0.95 18.30
CA ASP A 46 -5.43 2.21 18.45
C ASP A 46 -5.40 3.11 17.20
N HIS A 47 -4.58 2.79 16.20
CA HIS A 47 -4.51 3.54 14.94
C HIS A 47 -3.95 2.69 13.79
N THR A 48 -4.37 3.03 12.57
CA THR A 48 -3.74 2.52 11.34
C THR A 48 -3.11 3.68 10.60
N SER A 49 -1.80 3.61 10.40
CA SER A 49 -1.08 4.52 9.52
C SER A 49 -0.64 3.77 8.25
N PHE A 50 -0.12 4.50 7.26
CA PHE A 50 0.44 3.86 6.08
C PHE A 50 1.51 4.70 5.41
N ARG A 51 2.38 4.02 4.68
CA ARG A 51 3.31 4.62 3.72
C ARG A 51 2.77 4.45 2.30
N ILE A 52 3.18 5.35 1.41
CA ILE A 52 2.80 5.32 0.00
C ILE A 52 4.05 5.25 -0.88
N ASN A 53 4.03 4.41 -1.92
CA ASN A 53 5.00 4.43 -3.00
C ASN A 53 4.41 5.13 -4.24
N LEU A 54 4.88 6.35 -4.52
CA LEU A 54 4.36 7.17 -5.62
C LEU A 54 4.74 6.65 -7.01
N ASP A 55 5.89 5.98 -7.15
CA ASP A 55 6.30 5.35 -8.43
C ASP A 55 5.36 4.18 -8.77
N SER A 56 5.01 3.36 -7.78
CA SER A 56 4.05 2.27 -7.97
C SER A 56 2.65 2.77 -8.35
N ILE A 57 2.21 3.90 -7.79
CA ILE A 57 0.96 4.56 -8.21
C ILE A 57 1.07 5.07 -9.65
N ALA A 58 2.17 5.72 -10.03
CA ALA A 58 2.35 6.27 -11.37
C ALA A 58 2.31 5.19 -12.48
N ARG A 59 2.71 3.95 -12.17
CA ARG A 59 2.74 2.82 -13.11
C ARG A 59 1.48 1.95 -13.11
N SER A 60 0.51 2.25 -12.25
CA SER A 60 -0.66 1.42 -11.98
C SER A 60 -1.82 1.59 -12.95
N GLY A 61 -1.86 2.68 -13.71
CA GLY A 61 -3.05 3.04 -14.50
C GLY A 61 -4.27 3.46 -13.65
N ILE A 62 -4.18 3.53 -12.32
CA ILE A 62 -5.24 4.07 -11.46
C ILE A 62 -4.95 5.52 -11.06
N ARG A 63 -6.00 6.24 -10.67
CA ARG A 63 -5.90 7.60 -10.11
C ARG A 63 -6.14 7.56 -8.62
N VAL A 64 -5.17 8.05 -7.85
CA VAL A 64 -5.25 8.16 -6.39
C VAL A 64 -5.30 9.64 -6.02
N HIS A 65 -6.35 10.05 -5.31
CA HIS A 65 -6.49 11.44 -4.88
C HIS A 65 -5.54 11.76 -3.70
N PRO A 66 -4.75 12.85 -3.74
CA PRO A 66 -3.79 13.18 -2.67
C PRO A 66 -4.42 13.33 -1.27
N GLY A 67 -5.71 13.68 -1.21
CA GLY A 67 -6.47 13.73 0.04
C GLY A 67 -6.51 12.40 0.80
N VAL A 68 -6.19 11.26 0.16
CA VAL A 68 -6.02 9.96 0.83
C VAL A 68 -5.00 10.02 1.98
N LEU A 69 -3.97 10.87 1.86
CA LEU A 69 -2.94 11.06 2.88
C LEU A 69 -3.51 11.49 4.23
N GLN A 70 -4.70 12.09 4.25
CA GLN A 70 -5.38 12.47 5.49
C GLN A 70 -5.87 11.25 6.27
N LEU A 71 -6.13 10.12 5.60
CA LEU A 71 -6.58 8.90 6.27
C LEU A 71 -5.49 8.31 7.18
N GLY A 72 -4.24 8.28 6.72
CA GLY A 72 -3.11 7.76 7.50
C GLY A 72 -2.65 8.67 8.63
N ARG A 73 -3.16 9.91 8.68
CA ARG A 73 -2.89 10.91 9.72
C ARG A 73 -4.00 11.03 10.76
N ARG A 74 -5.16 10.44 10.50
CA ARG A 74 -6.27 10.43 11.45
C ARG A 74 -5.89 9.48 12.58
N THR A 75 -5.44 10.06 13.70
CA THR A 75 -5.51 9.35 14.97
C THR A 75 -6.99 9.21 15.31
N THR A 76 -7.45 7.99 15.49
CA THR A 76 -8.69 7.71 16.22
C THR A 76 -8.49 8.32 17.60
N LYS A 77 -8.96 9.55 17.82
CA LYS A 77 -9.12 10.06 19.19
C LYS A 77 -9.95 9.01 19.90
N ALA A 78 -9.36 8.36 20.90
CA ALA A 78 -10.10 7.53 21.83
C ALA A 78 -11.29 8.36 22.32
N ARG A 79 -12.49 7.90 22.02
CA ARG A 79 -13.73 8.49 22.51
C ARG A 79 -14.02 7.90 23.88
#